data_AF-A0A966TZH9-F1
#
_entry.id   AF-A0A966TZH9-F1
#
_cell.length_a   1.000
_cell.length_b   1.000
_cell.length_c   1.000
_cell.angle_alpha   90.00
_cell.angle_beta   90.00
_cell.angle_gamma   90.00
#
_symmetry.space_group_name_H-M   'P 1'
#
loop_
_entity.id
_entity.type
_entity.pdbx_description
1 polymer ?
#
loop_
_entity_poly.entity_id
_entity_poly.type
_entity_poly.pdbx_seq_one_letter_code
_entity_poly.pdbx_strand_id
1 'polypeptide(L)'
;MGRLGLVDDGPPVVFAVVFSDRTQVQVDRLPEGVGDLYAAFERLKRDLAERGYFDPARKKTLPRMPLRVGIATSETGAAIRDMVSTIERRLPIVSLVLRPTLV
;
A
#
# COMPACT_ATOMS: atom_id res chain seq x y z
N MET A 1 -8.88 -24.27 32.10
CA MET A 1 -9.77 -23.84 31.00
C MET A 1 -9.33 -22.42 30.62
N GLY A 2 -9.17 -22.16 29.32
CA GLY A 2 -8.18 -21.25 28.74
C GLY A 2 -8.21 -19.78 29.17
N ARG A 3 -7.01 -19.23 29.36
CA ARG A 3 -6.68 -17.81 29.52
C ARG A 3 -6.39 -17.26 28.12
N LEU A 4 -7.30 -16.49 27.52
CA LEU A 4 -7.00 -15.59 26.39
C LEU A 4 -6.43 -14.32 27.03
N GLY A 5 -5.18 -13.90 26.83
CA GLY A 5 -4.46 -13.80 25.57
C GLY A 5 -4.51 -12.33 25.18
N LEU A 6 -3.49 -11.57 25.60
CA LEU A 6 -3.30 -10.12 25.46
C LEU A 6 -3.78 -9.58 24.09
N VAL A 7 -4.79 -8.73 24.11
CA VAL A 7 -5.03 -7.76 23.03
C VAL A 7 -4.15 -6.56 23.39
N ASP A 8 -3.06 -6.39 22.65
CA ASP A 8 -2.19 -5.24 22.79
C ASP A 8 -2.92 -4.05 22.12
N ASP A 9 -3.57 -3.23 22.95
CA ASP A 9 -4.23 -1.97 22.61
C ASP A 9 -3.20 -0.89 22.26
N GLY A 10 -2.46 -1.10 21.17
CA GLY A 10 -1.66 -0.02 20.56
C GLY A 10 -2.60 1.03 19.95
N PRO A 11 -2.37 2.34 20.18
CA PRO A 11 -3.28 3.38 19.69
C PRO A 11 -3.34 3.36 18.15
N PRO A 12 -4.48 3.69 17.52
CA PRO A 12 -4.56 3.76 16.07
C PRO A 12 -3.64 4.86 15.56
N VAL A 13 -2.61 4.48 14.81
CA VAL A 13 -1.73 5.44 14.14
C VAL A 13 -2.32 5.74 12.77
N VAL A 14 -3.01 6.88 12.65
CA VAL A 14 -3.41 7.46 11.36
C VAL A 14 -2.56 8.71 11.12
N PHE A 15 -1.69 8.64 10.11
CA PHE A 15 -0.95 9.80 9.59
C PHE A 15 -1.78 10.47 8.49
N ALA A 16 -2.04 11.77 8.62
CA ALA A 16 -2.50 12.61 7.52
C ALA A 16 -1.61 13.86 7.42
N VAL A 17 -0.87 13.97 6.31
CA VAL A 17 -0.06 15.15 5.95
C VAL A 17 -0.81 15.86 4.81
N VAL A 18 -1.16 17.14 4.97
CA VAL A 18 -1.70 18.00 3.90
C VAL A 18 -0.95 19.34 3.89
N PHE A 19 -0.48 19.74 2.71
CA PHE A 19 0.21 21.02 2.44
C PHE A 19 -0.79 22.14 2.10
N SER A 20 -0.42 23.39 2.47
CA SER A 20 -1.18 24.67 2.48
C SER A 20 -1.95 25.00 1.19
N ASP A 21 -3.07 25.75 1.19
CA ASP A 21 -3.33 27.01 1.89
C ASP A 21 -4.82 27.20 2.31
N ARG A 22 -5.04 27.31 3.63
CA ARG A 22 -6.30 27.66 4.31
C ARG A 22 -7.52 26.80 3.99
N THR A 23 -7.53 25.58 4.54
CA THR A 23 -8.75 24.98 5.13
C THR A 23 -8.31 24.04 6.25
N GLN A 24 -8.81 24.26 7.47
CA GLN A 24 -8.52 23.40 8.62
C GLN A 24 -9.61 22.34 8.71
N VAL A 25 -9.23 21.06 8.77
CA VAL A 25 -10.17 19.95 9.01
C VAL A 25 -9.96 19.45 10.43
N GLN A 26 -11.02 19.54 11.24
CA GLN A 26 -11.07 19.05 12.61
C GLN A 26 -12.02 17.84 12.65
N VAL A 27 -11.56 16.68 13.12
CA VAL A 27 -12.34 15.43 13.19
C VAL A 27 -12.51 15.07 14.66
N ASP A 28 -13.76 15.06 15.14
CA ASP A 28 -14.08 15.01 16.59
C ASP A 28 -14.67 13.67 17.07
N ARG A 29 -14.89 12.69 16.17
CA ARG A 29 -15.17 11.27 16.51
C ARG A 29 -15.33 10.40 15.27
N LEU A 30 -14.69 9.23 15.27
CA LEU A 30 -15.02 8.11 14.39
C LEU A 30 -15.78 7.06 15.24
N PRO A 31 -16.82 6.39 14.71
CA PRO A 31 -17.52 5.35 15.46
C PRO A 31 -16.55 4.21 15.83
N GLU A 32 -16.58 3.79 17.10
CA GLU A 32 -15.84 2.64 17.61
C GLU A 32 -16.40 1.36 16.99
N GLY A 33 -15.69 0.86 15.99
CA GLY A 33 -15.97 -0.40 15.31
C GLY A 33 -14.82 -0.75 14.39
N VAL A 34 -14.66 -2.03 14.12
CA VAL A 34 -13.79 -2.52 13.05
C VAL A 34 -14.44 -2.09 11.74
N GLY A 35 -14.18 -0.84 11.30
CA GLY A 35 -14.95 -0.19 10.23
C GLY A 35 -15.14 -1.07 9.00
N ASP A 36 -16.24 -0.90 8.27
CA ASP A 36 -16.64 -1.77 7.14
C ASP A 36 -15.49 -2.00 6.12
N LEU A 37 -14.66 -0.99 5.93
CA LEU A 37 -13.45 -1.07 5.10
C LEU A 37 -12.44 -2.10 5.61
N TYR A 38 -12.22 -2.17 6.92
CA TYR A 38 -11.33 -3.15 7.52
C TYR A 38 -11.89 -4.57 7.40
N ALA A 39 -13.19 -4.75 7.61
CA ALA A 39 -13.84 -6.05 7.43
C ALA A 39 -13.74 -6.54 5.97
N ALA A 40 -13.99 -5.65 5.00
CA ALA A 40 -13.82 -5.93 3.59
C ALA A 40 -12.36 -6.26 3.23
N PHE A 41 -11.40 -5.52 3.80
CA PHE A 41 -9.97 -5.77 3.63
C PHE A 41 -9.55 -7.14 4.15
N GLU A 42 -9.95 -7.52 5.37
CA GLU A 42 -9.61 -8.81 5.95
C GLU A 42 -10.24 -9.99 5.18
N ARG A 43 -11.46 -9.82 4.64
CA ARG A 43 -12.06 -10.80 3.72
C ARG A 43 -11.23 -10.95 2.45
N LEU A 44 -10.90 -9.85 1.77
CA LEU A 44 -10.12 -9.88 0.53
C LEU A 44 -8.73 -10.50 0.75
N LYS A 45 -8.07 -10.17 1.85
CA LYS A 45 -6.77 -10.72 2.23
C LYS A 45 -6.82 -12.23 2.38
N ARG A 46 -7.87 -12.77 3.02
CA ARG A 46 -8.09 -14.23 3.15
C ARG A 46 -8.30 -14.88 1.78
N ASP A 47 -9.20 -14.33 0.96
CA ASP A 47 -9.47 -14.86 -0.38
C ASP A 47 -8.20 -14.90 -1.26
N LEU A 48 -7.35 -13.86 -1.19
CA LEU A 48 -6.09 -13.81 -1.93
C LEU A 48 -5.04 -14.79 -1.37
N ALA A 49 -5.03 -14.99 -0.05
CA ALA A 49 -4.15 -15.95 0.61
C ALA A 49 -4.52 -17.41 0.26
N GLU A 50 -5.82 -17.73 0.24
CA GLU A 50 -6.34 -19.04 -0.16
C GLU A 50 -6.03 -19.38 -1.62
N ARG A 51 -6.02 -18.37 -2.50
CA ARG A 51 -5.53 -18.49 -3.89
C ARG A 51 -4.01 -18.66 -4.00
N GLY A 52 -3.31 -18.69 -2.87
CA GLY A 52 -1.87 -18.85 -2.77
C GLY A 52 -1.08 -17.68 -3.35
N TYR A 53 -1.67 -16.48 -3.49
CA TYR A 53 -0.95 -15.34 -4.08
C TYR A 53 0.18 -14.82 -3.20
N PHE A 54 0.16 -15.14 -1.91
CA PHE A 54 1.20 -14.76 -0.95
C PHE A 54 2.16 -15.90 -0.61
N ASP A 55 2.01 -17.08 -1.23
CA ASP A 55 2.85 -18.24 -0.97
C ASP A 55 4.34 -17.89 -1.17
N PRO A 56 5.19 -18.02 -0.13
CA PRO A 56 6.63 -17.78 -0.24
C PRO A 56 7.29 -18.60 -1.35
N ALA A 57 6.81 -19.81 -1.64
CA ALA A 57 7.35 -20.68 -2.69
C ALA A 57 7.14 -20.09 -4.11
N ARG A 58 6.16 -19.19 -4.28
CA ARG A 58 5.91 -18.49 -5.55
C ARG A 58 6.69 -17.19 -5.68
N LYS A 59 7.33 -16.71 -4.61
CA LYS A 59 8.15 -15.50 -4.65
C LYS A 59 9.42 -15.78 -5.43
N LYS A 60 9.71 -14.90 -6.40
CA LYS A 60 10.97 -14.94 -7.14
C LYS A 60 12.05 -14.21 -6.36
N THR A 61 13.26 -14.73 -6.37
CA THR A 61 14.42 -14.02 -5.86
C THR A 61 14.59 -12.71 -6.60
N LEU A 62 14.77 -11.62 -5.86
CA LEU A 62 14.99 -10.31 -6.48
C LEU A 62 16.38 -10.26 -7.10
N PRO A 63 16.52 -9.74 -8.33
CA PRO A 63 17.82 -9.53 -8.93
C PRO A 63 18.57 -8.47 -8.12
N ARG A 64 19.89 -8.62 -8.04
CA ARG A 64 20.76 -7.64 -7.37
C ARG A 64 20.71 -6.26 -8.04
N MET A 65 20.49 -6.22 -9.35
CA MET A 65 20.30 -4.99 -10.12
C MET A 65 19.12 -5.15 -11.07
N PRO A 66 17.96 -4.51 -10.82
CA PRO A 66 16.81 -4.61 -11.68
C PRO A 66 17.00 -3.71 -12.91
N LEU A 67 17.26 -4.29 -14.08
CA LEU A 67 17.39 -3.54 -15.35
C LEU A 67 16.04 -3.17 -15.98
N ARG A 68 14.96 -3.79 -15.50
CA ARG A 68 13.60 -3.55 -15.99
C ARG A 68 12.61 -3.56 -14.84
N VAL A 69 11.82 -2.50 -14.72
CA VAL A 69 10.83 -2.31 -13.65
C VAL A 69 9.46 -2.06 -14.26
N GLY A 70 8.47 -2.85 -13.82
CA GLY A 70 7.07 -2.63 -14.16
C GLY A 70 6.40 -1.74 -13.12
N ILE A 71 5.62 -0.77 -13.57
CA ILE A 71 4.82 0.12 -12.72
C ILE A 71 3.35 -0.10 -13.06
N ALA A 72 2.53 -0.39 -12.05
CA ALA A 72 1.08 -0.52 -12.17
C ALA A 72 0.42 0.60 -11.35
N THR A 73 -0.13 1.60 -12.02
CA THR A 73 -0.75 2.81 -11.42
C THR A 73 -1.62 3.51 -12.47
N SER A 74 -2.38 4.54 -12.06
CA SER A 74 -3.03 5.45 -13.00
C SER A 74 -2.01 6.24 -13.84
N GLU A 75 -2.36 6.52 -15.10
CA GLU A 75 -1.46 7.12 -16.08
C GLU A 75 -1.15 8.60 -15.81
N THR A 76 -2.03 9.32 -15.10
CA THR A 76 -1.97 10.79 -14.98
C THR A 76 -1.68 11.30 -13.57
N GLY A 77 -1.47 10.41 -12.60
CA GLY A 77 -1.27 10.75 -11.18
C GLY A 77 0.09 11.37 -10.84
N ALA A 78 0.18 11.98 -9.65
CA ALA A 78 1.47 12.46 -9.13
C ALA A 78 2.44 11.30 -8.83
N ALA A 79 1.92 10.13 -8.42
CA ALA A 79 2.72 8.96 -8.07
C ALA A 79 3.58 8.46 -9.24
N ILE A 80 3.06 8.41 -10.47
CA ILE A 80 3.85 7.97 -11.63
C ILE A 80 5.00 8.94 -11.93
N ARG A 81 4.76 10.24 -11.82
CA ARG A 81 5.80 11.27 -12.00
C ARG A 81 6.91 11.15 -10.96
N ASP A 82 6.54 10.88 -9.71
CA ASP A 82 7.50 10.75 -8.61
C ASP A 82 8.36 9.48 -8.75
N MET A 83 7.74 8.36 -9.12
CA MET A 83 8.46 7.11 -9.42
C MET A 83 9.42 7.27 -10.60
N VAL A 84 8.97 7.84 -11.72
CA VAL A 84 9.79 8.03 -12.93
C VAL A 84 10.97 8.94 -12.61
N SER A 85 10.74 10.14 -12.06
CA SER A 85 11.81 11.09 -11.76
C SER A 85 12.82 10.56 -10.75
N THR A 86 12.38 9.75 -9.79
CA THR A 86 13.27 9.12 -8.81
C THR A 86 14.13 8.03 -9.44
N ILE A 87 13.56 7.19 -10.29
CA ILE A 87 14.30 6.12 -10.96
C ILE A 87 15.28 6.69 -12.00
N GLU A 88 14.87 7.67 -12.80
CA GLU A 88 15.76 8.33 -13.76
C GLU A 88 16.96 9.00 -13.07
N ARG A 89 16.73 9.63 -11.90
CA ARG A 89 17.81 10.27 -11.14
C ARG A 89 18.76 9.28 -10.48
N ARG A 90 18.26 8.16 -9.95
CA ARG A 90 19.06 7.21 -9.15
C ARG A 90 19.61 6.04 -9.95
N LEU A 91 18.88 5.59 -10.97
CA LEU A 91 19.13 4.37 -11.76
C LEU A 91 18.73 4.59 -13.23
N PRO A 92 19.37 5.53 -13.96
CA PRO A 92 18.99 5.89 -15.34
C PRO A 92 19.10 4.75 -16.36
N ILE A 93 19.83 3.68 -16.02
CA ILE A 93 19.98 2.48 -16.85
C ILE A 93 18.73 1.57 -16.85
N VAL A 94 17.75 1.84 -16.00
CA VAL A 94 16.58 0.98 -15.80
C VAL A 94 15.49 1.30 -16.81
N SER A 95 15.01 0.27 -17.50
CA SER A 95 13.85 0.37 -18.40
C SER A 95 12.55 0.31 -17.62
N LEU A 96 11.70 1.32 -17.77
CA LEU A 96 10.37 1.38 -17.14
C LEU A 96 9.28 0.85 -18.08
N VAL A 97 8.34 0.08 -17.53
CA VAL A 97 7.14 -0.38 -18.25
C VAL A 97 5.91 0.00 -17.44
N LEU A 98 5.13 0.95 -17.95
CA LEU A 98 3.84 1.30 -17.35
C LEU A 98 2.74 0.33 -17.79
N ARG A 99 1.94 -0.10 -16.82
CA ARG A 99 0.67 -0.80 -17.01
C ARG A 99 -0.42 0.03 -16.33
N PRO A 100 -1.19 0.81 -17.09
CA PRO A 100 -2.28 1.60 -16.52
C PRO A 100 -3.27 0.70 -15.79
N THR A 101 -3.62 1.07 -14.56
CA THR A 101 -4.64 0.39 -13.77
C THR A 101 -5.68 1.37 -13.27
N LEU A 102 -6.92 0.90 -13.12
CA LEU A 102 -7.93 1.62 -12.36
C LEU A 102 -7.50 1.60 -10.89
N VAL A 103 -7.51 2.78 -10.27
CA VAL A 103 -7.19 3.00 -8.86
C VAL A 103 -8.32 3.77 -8.21
#